data_AF-A0A120GPD1-F1
#
_entry.id   AF-A0A120GPD1-F1
#
_cell.length_a   1.000
_cell.length_b   1.000
_cell.length_c   1.000
_cell.angle_alpha   90.00
_cell.angle_beta   90.00
_cell.angle_gamma   90.00
#
_symmetry.space_group_name_H-M   'P 1'
#
loop_
_entity.id
_entity.type
_entity.pdbx_description
1 polymer ?
#
loop_
_entity_poly.entity_id
_entity_poly.type
_entity_poly.pdbx_seq_one_letter_code
_entity_poly.pdbx_strand_id
1 'polypeptide(L)'
;MSLKKKLIVLNTTIMLGLGSAFALPSVKAESISDIQSQRTGIQSDISEAEQVIKELKKEQSKMISQIAQIENAMKANDEKIKETKQEIKDTEKAIESLKKEIKALEDRIAKREEVLKERAVSFQESGGDVDYLEVVLGSKSFGEFVNRVGAVATIVEADQQILSEQEADKADLEKKQASVEKKLQNLKDMELELKGMQSQIEDQKEEMVEMKAKSEKKESEAEALKQALENKDAGLEAQIASIRENIKKEEERKAAEKADLDRAAQEVNSSSDESSKGESSSSSTSNAGSSSSSKEPASSSDSSKSSSADKPAASKPAASKTENVSKPSSANTGSAITAGYKYIGNS
;
A
#
# COMPACT_ATOMS: atom_id res chain seq x y z
N MET A 1 14.32 -20.83 13.76
CA MET A 1 14.78 -20.55 12.38
C MET A 1 15.74 -19.37 12.44
N SER A 2 16.97 -19.49 11.91
CA SER A 2 18.01 -18.46 12.12
C SER A 2 17.98 -17.38 11.03
N LEU A 3 17.72 -16.13 11.44
CA LEU A 3 17.74 -14.95 10.56
C LEU A 3 19.16 -14.39 10.48
N LYS A 4 19.82 -14.62 9.33
CA LYS A 4 21.16 -14.10 9.04
C LYS A 4 21.13 -12.58 8.84
N LYS A 5 21.41 -11.81 9.90
CA LYS A 5 21.71 -10.37 9.77
C LYS A 5 23.03 -10.20 9.00
N LYS A 6 22.97 -9.65 7.78
CA LYS A 6 24.17 -9.25 7.03
C LYS A 6 24.74 -7.98 7.65
N LEU A 7 25.76 -8.15 8.49
CA LEU A 7 26.51 -7.05 9.07
C LEU A 7 27.67 -6.72 8.10
N ILE A 8 27.56 -5.62 7.36
CA ILE A 8 28.64 -5.15 6.48
C ILE A 8 29.66 -4.46 7.38
N VAL A 9 30.73 -5.20 7.72
CA VAL A 9 31.87 -4.68 8.47
C VAL A 9 32.83 -4.02 7.48
N LEU A 10 32.79 -2.70 7.40
CA LEU A 10 33.71 -1.92 6.56
C LEU A 10 35.04 -1.73 7.31
N ASN A 11 36.10 -2.37 6.84
CA ASN A 11 37.43 -2.28 7.44
C ASN A 11 38.03 -0.87 7.25
N THR A 12 38.06 -0.09 8.32
CA THR A 12 38.64 1.25 8.35
C THR A 12 40.12 1.19 8.75
N THR A 13 41.01 0.96 7.79
CA THR A 13 42.46 1.06 8.00
C THR A 13 42.92 2.49 7.77
N ILE A 14 42.91 3.31 8.82
CA ILE A 14 43.54 4.64 8.82
C ILE A 14 45.05 4.44 9.03
N MET A 15 45.83 4.46 7.95
CA MET A 15 47.29 4.49 8.03
C MET A 15 47.76 5.94 8.06
N LEU A 16 48.18 6.40 9.24
CA LEU A 16 48.51 7.80 9.50
C LEU A 16 49.97 7.92 9.94
N GLY A 17 50.79 8.59 9.11
CA GLY A 17 52.10 9.11 9.49
C GLY A 17 53.29 8.55 8.72
N LEU A 18 53.95 9.42 7.96
CA LEU A 18 55.33 9.85 8.23
C LEU A 18 55.73 10.94 7.22
N GLY A 19 56.28 12.05 7.73
CA GLY A 19 56.79 13.13 6.89
C GLY A 19 58.32 13.13 6.85
N SER A 20 58.89 13.34 5.67
CA SER A 20 60.26 13.79 5.47
C SER A 20 60.39 14.43 4.09
N ALA A 21 61.11 15.54 4.00
CA ALA A 21 61.35 16.25 2.75
C ALA A 21 62.72 15.87 2.18
N PHE A 22 62.81 15.56 0.88
CA PHE A 22 63.88 15.94 -0.06
C PHE A 22 63.64 15.32 -1.46
N ALA A 23 64.18 15.94 -2.51
CA ALA A 23 64.15 15.55 -3.93
C ALA A 23 62.78 15.59 -4.65
N LEU A 24 62.79 16.17 -5.86
CA LEU A 24 61.64 16.27 -6.78
C LEU A 24 61.83 15.37 -8.01
N PRO A 25 61.18 14.19 -8.07
CA PRO A 25 60.83 13.53 -9.33
C PRO A 25 59.44 13.98 -9.82
N SER A 26 59.06 13.55 -11.03
CA SER A 26 57.86 14.00 -11.76
C SER A 26 56.53 13.40 -11.27
N VAL A 27 56.24 13.48 -9.97
CA VAL A 27 55.14 12.73 -9.30
C VAL A 27 53.73 13.34 -9.49
N LYS A 28 53.60 14.55 -10.07
CA LYS A 28 52.34 15.33 -10.04
C LYS A 28 51.15 14.78 -10.86
N ALA A 29 51.37 13.89 -11.83
CA ALA A 29 50.31 13.41 -12.73
C ALA A 29 49.53 12.20 -12.17
N GLU A 30 50.23 11.24 -11.57
CA GLU A 30 49.67 10.00 -11.01
C GLU A 30 48.65 10.31 -9.90
N SER A 31 48.97 11.28 -9.03
CA SER A 31 48.07 11.76 -7.98
C SER A 31 46.73 12.32 -8.47
N ILE A 32 46.67 12.95 -9.66
CA ILE A 32 45.39 13.43 -10.21
C ILE A 32 44.51 12.25 -10.61
N SER A 33 45.09 11.22 -11.23
CA SER A 33 44.36 10.01 -11.65
C SER A 33 43.74 9.29 -10.44
N ASP A 34 44.49 9.16 -9.35
CA ASP A 34 44.02 8.53 -8.12
C ASP A 34 42.88 9.31 -7.45
N ILE A 35 43.01 10.64 -7.33
CA ILE A 35 41.95 11.48 -6.76
C ILE A 35 40.70 11.44 -7.66
N GLN A 36 40.87 11.46 -8.98
CA GLN A 36 39.75 11.37 -9.93
C GLN A 36 39.05 10.01 -9.85
N SER A 37 39.78 8.91 -9.63
CA SER A 37 39.21 7.59 -9.32
C SER A 37 38.40 7.61 -8.02
N GLN A 38 38.94 8.19 -6.94
CA GLN A 38 38.21 8.36 -5.67
C GLN A 38 36.93 9.18 -5.84
N ARG A 39 36.95 10.26 -6.64
CA ARG A 39 35.74 11.03 -6.99
C ARG A 39 34.71 10.17 -7.72
N THR A 40 35.11 9.35 -8.70
CA THR A 40 34.14 8.47 -9.38
C THR A 40 33.48 7.44 -8.45
N GLY A 41 34.22 6.94 -7.45
CA GLY A 41 33.65 6.10 -6.39
C GLY A 41 32.63 6.85 -5.53
N ILE A 42 33.01 8.02 -5.00
CA ILE A 42 32.11 8.85 -4.17
C ILE A 42 30.87 9.29 -4.95
N GLN A 43 31.00 9.61 -6.24
CA GLN A 43 29.86 9.96 -7.09
C GLN A 43 28.90 8.78 -7.31
N SER A 44 29.41 7.54 -7.31
CA SER A 44 28.59 6.32 -7.26
C SER A 44 27.88 6.19 -5.92
N ASP A 45 28.60 6.34 -4.81
CA ASP A 45 28.02 6.28 -3.44
C ASP A 45 26.90 7.32 -3.25
N ILE A 46 27.06 8.54 -3.80
CA ILE A 46 26.03 9.59 -3.81
C ILE A 46 24.79 9.12 -4.60
N SER A 47 24.97 8.54 -5.79
CA SER A 47 23.86 8.03 -6.62
C SER A 47 23.12 6.86 -5.95
N GLU A 48 23.85 5.99 -5.25
CA GLU A 48 23.25 4.92 -4.44
C GLU A 48 22.45 5.49 -3.26
N ALA A 49 22.99 6.48 -2.54
CA ALA A 49 22.27 7.17 -1.46
C ALA A 49 20.99 7.86 -1.96
N GLU A 50 21.02 8.52 -3.12
CA GLU A 50 19.83 9.11 -3.76
C GLU A 50 18.76 8.07 -4.11
N GLN A 51 19.16 6.90 -4.60
CA GLN A 51 18.23 5.80 -4.87
C GLN A 51 17.58 5.29 -3.57
N VAL A 52 18.37 5.07 -2.51
CA VAL A 52 17.87 4.67 -1.20
C VAL A 52 16.88 5.69 -0.63
N ILE A 53 17.20 6.99 -0.66
CA ILE A 53 16.30 8.08 -0.21
C ILE A 53 14.99 8.05 -1.02
N LYS A 54 15.07 7.86 -2.34
CA LYS A 54 13.89 7.80 -3.22
C LYS A 54 13.00 6.58 -2.93
N GLU A 55 13.60 5.42 -2.62
CA GLU A 55 12.87 4.22 -2.22
C GLU A 55 12.19 4.39 -0.85
N LEU A 56 12.89 4.96 0.14
CA LEU A 56 12.34 5.27 1.46
C LEU A 56 11.15 6.24 1.36
N LYS A 57 11.27 7.34 0.60
CA LYS A 57 10.18 8.30 0.35
C LYS A 57 8.95 7.62 -0.29
N LYS A 58 9.17 6.70 -1.23
CA LYS A 58 8.10 5.91 -1.86
C LYS A 58 7.44 4.94 -0.88
N GLU A 59 8.22 4.27 -0.03
CA GLU A 59 7.71 3.39 1.01
C GLU A 59 6.88 4.15 2.05
N GLN A 60 7.37 5.31 2.53
CA GLN A 60 6.63 6.17 3.46
C GLN A 60 5.33 6.69 2.85
N SER A 61 5.33 7.13 1.59
CA SER A 61 4.09 7.53 0.89
C SER A 61 3.06 6.40 0.83
N LYS A 62 3.51 5.16 0.62
CA LYS A 62 2.65 3.97 0.69
C LYS A 62 2.14 3.74 2.13
N MET A 63 3.00 3.82 3.14
CA MET A 63 2.60 3.69 4.56
C MET A 63 1.56 4.74 4.97
N ILE A 64 1.73 6.01 4.55
CA ILE A 64 0.75 7.08 4.78
C ILE A 64 -0.62 6.73 4.17
N SER A 65 -0.64 6.23 2.93
CA SER A 65 -1.88 5.78 2.28
C SER A 65 -2.53 4.59 3.02
N GLN A 66 -1.73 3.63 3.51
CA GLN A 66 -2.22 2.51 4.29
C GLN A 66 -2.77 2.94 5.66
N ILE A 67 -2.10 3.87 6.35
CA ILE A 67 -2.59 4.47 7.61
C ILE A 67 -3.93 5.17 7.38
N ALA A 68 -4.08 5.95 6.30
CA ALA A 68 -5.35 6.60 5.98
C ALA A 68 -6.48 5.59 5.67
N GLN A 69 -6.17 4.46 5.03
CA GLN A 69 -7.12 3.35 4.82
C GLN A 69 -7.52 2.69 6.15
N ILE A 70 -6.55 2.43 7.03
CA ILE A 70 -6.76 1.92 8.39
C ILE A 70 -7.66 2.85 9.20
N GLU A 71 -7.42 4.17 9.18
CA GLU A 71 -8.26 5.14 9.89
C GLU A 71 -9.70 5.22 9.38
N ASN A 72 -9.92 5.00 8.08
CA ASN A 72 -11.26 4.91 7.52
C ASN A 72 -11.95 3.57 7.90
N ALA A 73 -11.19 2.47 7.97
CA ALA A 73 -11.69 1.19 8.47
C ALA A 73 -12.08 1.27 9.96
N MET A 74 -11.28 1.93 10.81
CA MET A 74 -11.63 2.19 12.21
C MET A 74 -12.96 2.96 12.32
N LYS A 75 -13.12 4.06 11.56
CA LYS A 75 -14.38 4.85 11.59
C LYS A 75 -15.59 4.03 11.18
N ALA A 76 -15.48 3.25 10.10
CA ALA A 76 -16.57 2.38 9.64
C ALA A 76 -16.90 1.29 10.67
N ASN A 77 -15.90 0.72 11.33
CA ASN A 77 -16.09 -0.28 12.39
C ASN A 77 -16.71 0.35 13.66
N ASP A 78 -16.28 1.56 14.05
CA ASP A 78 -16.89 2.34 15.14
C ASP A 78 -18.36 2.71 14.86
N GLU A 79 -18.71 2.99 13.61
CA GLU A 79 -20.10 3.19 13.16
C GLU A 79 -20.90 1.88 13.30
N LYS A 80 -20.35 0.74 12.86
CA LYS A 80 -20.99 -0.56 13.08
C LYS A 80 -21.15 -0.93 14.54
N ILE A 81 -20.16 -0.66 15.40
CA ILE A 81 -20.29 -0.84 16.85
C ILE A 81 -21.44 0.00 17.42
N LYS A 82 -21.65 1.24 16.94
CA LYS A 82 -22.77 2.09 17.38
C LYS A 82 -24.12 1.57 16.89
N GLU A 83 -24.21 1.16 15.62
CA GLU A 83 -25.42 0.54 15.06
C GLU A 83 -25.80 -0.75 15.82
N THR A 84 -24.87 -1.69 15.97
CA THR A 84 -25.09 -2.95 16.71
C THR A 84 -25.50 -2.69 18.16
N LYS A 85 -24.86 -1.74 18.86
CA LYS A 85 -25.27 -1.33 20.22
C LYS A 85 -26.68 -0.75 20.29
N GLN A 86 -27.13 -0.07 19.23
CA GLN A 86 -28.50 0.44 19.18
C GLN A 86 -29.50 -0.69 18.92
N GLU A 87 -29.19 -1.59 17.97
CA GLU A 87 -30.00 -2.80 17.74
C GLU A 87 -30.11 -3.69 18.98
N ILE A 88 -29.04 -3.84 19.77
CA ILE A 88 -29.07 -4.55 21.06
C ILE A 88 -30.11 -3.94 21.99
N LYS A 89 -30.07 -2.62 22.21
CA LYS A 89 -31.01 -1.93 23.11
C LYS A 89 -32.46 -2.06 22.67
N ASP A 90 -32.72 -1.94 21.37
CA ASP A 90 -34.09 -2.01 20.86
C ASP A 90 -34.60 -3.46 20.82
N THR A 91 -33.71 -4.44 20.63
CA THR A 91 -34.01 -5.88 20.80
C THR A 91 -34.30 -6.23 22.27
N GLU A 92 -33.55 -5.66 23.23
CA GLU A 92 -33.79 -5.84 24.67
C GLU A 92 -35.15 -5.27 25.10
N LYS A 93 -35.53 -4.07 24.63
CA LYS A 93 -36.88 -3.51 24.84
C LYS A 93 -37.98 -4.39 24.25
N ALA A 94 -37.77 -4.96 23.06
CA ALA A 94 -38.74 -5.86 22.44
C ALA A 94 -38.95 -7.13 23.28
N ILE A 95 -37.88 -7.70 23.85
CA ILE A 95 -37.96 -8.83 24.79
C ILE A 95 -38.72 -8.45 26.06
N GLU A 96 -38.51 -7.25 26.60
CA GLU A 96 -39.29 -6.77 27.75
C GLU A 96 -40.79 -6.58 27.44
N SER A 97 -41.15 -6.14 26.23
CA SER A 97 -42.55 -6.02 25.81
C SER A 97 -43.19 -7.41 25.71
N LEU A 98 -42.55 -8.33 24.98
CA LEU A 98 -43.02 -9.71 24.83
C LEU A 98 -43.19 -10.41 26.19
N LYS A 99 -42.27 -10.23 27.13
CA LYS A 99 -42.39 -10.78 28.50
C LYS A 99 -43.60 -10.21 29.28
N LYS A 100 -43.96 -8.95 29.06
CA LYS A 100 -45.16 -8.32 29.66
C LYS A 100 -46.43 -8.83 28.99
N GLU A 101 -46.43 -8.98 27.66
CA GLU A 101 -47.54 -9.50 26.87
C GLU A 101 -47.84 -10.97 27.22
N ILE A 102 -46.81 -11.83 27.28
CA ILE A 102 -46.92 -13.23 27.72
C ILE A 102 -47.50 -13.31 29.13
N LYS A 103 -46.95 -12.55 30.09
CA LYS A 103 -47.46 -12.57 31.46
C LYS A 103 -48.91 -12.11 31.57
N ALA A 104 -49.30 -11.04 30.86
CA ALA A 104 -50.67 -10.57 30.84
C ALA A 104 -51.65 -11.58 30.21
N LEU A 105 -51.16 -12.37 29.25
CA LEU A 105 -51.90 -13.47 28.64
C LEU A 105 -52.00 -14.69 29.57
N GLU A 106 -50.95 -15.05 30.29
CA GLU A 106 -50.97 -16.08 31.34
C GLU A 106 -51.97 -15.72 32.46
N ASP A 107 -51.94 -14.47 32.95
CA ASP A 107 -52.89 -13.96 33.94
C ASP A 107 -54.34 -13.98 33.41
N ARG A 108 -54.55 -13.90 32.09
CA ARG A 108 -55.87 -13.96 31.43
C ARG A 108 -56.35 -15.41 31.27
N ILE A 109 -55.47 -16.32 30.88
CA ILE A 109 -55.74 -17.76 30.76
C ILE A 109 -56.12 -18.31 32.14
N ALA A 110 -55.29 -18.09 33.16
CA ALA A 110 -55.52 -18.62 34.51
C ALA A 110 -56.87 -18.17 35.12
N LYS A 111 -57.25 -16.89 34.92
CA LYS A 111 -58.57 -16.39 35.33
C LYS A 111 -59.72 -17.04 34.57
N ARG A 112 -59.53 -17.37 33.28
CA ARG A 112 -60.55 -18.04 32.48
C ARG A 112 -60.67 -19.52 32.85
N GLU A 113 -59.55 -20.20 33.10
CA GLU A 113 -59.53 -21.56 33.67
C GLU A 113 -60.26 -21.62 35.02
N GLU A 114 -60.05 -20.64 35.91
CA GLU A 114 -60.75 -20.56 37.19
C GLU A 114 -62.28 -20.43 37.02
N VAL A 115 -62.74 -19.52 36.15
CA VAL A 115 -64.17 -19.36 35.83
C VAL A 115 -64.76 -20.62 35.17
N LEU A 116 -64.01 -21.28 34.30
CA LEU A 116 -64.46 -22.54 33.66
C LEU A 116 -64.51 -23.70 34.65
N LYS A 117 -63.57 -23.76 35.59
CA LYS A 117 -63.56 -24.73 36.69
C LYS A 117 -64.73 -24.50 37.64
N GLU A 118 -64.99 -23.26 38.06
CA GLU A 118 -66.15 -22.92 38.89
C GLU A 118 -67.46 -23.27 38.17
N ARG A 119 -67.57 -22.97 36.87
CA ARG A 119 -68.73 -23.38 36.07
C ARG A 119 -68.87 -24.90 36.00
N ALA A 120 -67.78 -25.64 35.75
CA ALA A 120 -67.81 -27.10 35.69
C ALA A 120 -68.22 -27.75 37.02
N VAL A 121 -67.74 -27.21 38.15
CA VAL A 121 -68.18 -27.63 39.49
C VAL A 121 -69.67 -27.30 39.70
N SER A 122 -70.11 -26.08 39.38
CA SER A 122 -71.52 -25.70 39.54
C SER A 122 -72.47 -26.55 38.68
N PHE A 123 -72.03 -26.94 37.48
CA PHE A 123 -72.76 -27.87 36.61
C PHE A 123 -72.85 -29.27 37.23
N GLN A 124 -71.74 -29.79 37.79
CA GLN A 124 -71.72 -31.09 38.47
C GLN A 124 -72.56 -31.10 39.76
N GLU A 125 -72.52 -30.03 40.56
CA GLU A 125 -73.30 -29.91 41.80
C GLU A 125 -74.80 -29.73 41.53
N SER A 126 -75.15 -29.03 40.45
CA SER A 126 -76.53 -28.86 39.97
C SER A 126 -77.00 -30.06 39.14
N GLY A 127 -76.84 -31.28 39.67
CA GLY A 127 -77.35 -32.52 39.06
C GLY A 127 -76.70 -32.97 37.74
N GLY A 128 -75.70 -32.24 37.21
CA GLY A 128 -75.08 -32.54 35.93
C GLY A 128 -76.09 -32.47 34.78
N ASP A 129 -76.07 -33.48 33.91
CA ASP A 129 -77.00 -33.56 32.78
C ASP A 129 -78.48 -33.60 33.22
N VAL A 130 -78.81 -34.06 34.44
CA VAL A 130 -80.20 -34.34 34.85
C VAL A 130 -81.02 -33.07 35.11
N ASP A 131 -80.54 -32.17 35.96
CA ASP A 131 -81.26 -30.91 36.24
C ASP A 131 -81.14 -29.93 35.06
N TYR A 132 -80.04 -29.99 34.29
CA TYR A 132 -79.93 -29.24 33.04
C TYR A 132 -80.94 -29.73 32.00
N LEU A 133 -81.16 -31.04 31.89
CA LEU A 133 -82.26 -31.59 31.10
C LEU A 133 -83.61 -31.11 31.63
N GLU A 134 -83.85 -31.03 32.94
CA GLU A 134 -85.11 -30.50 33.49
C GLU A 134 -85.32 -29.01 33.16
N VAL A 135 -84.28 -28.16 33.26
CA VAL A 135 -84.36 -26.73 32.89
C VAL A 135 -84.61 -26.53 31.39
N VAL A 136 -84.11 -27.44 30.55
CA VAL A 136 -84.29 -27.37 29.09
C VAL A 136 -85.66 -27.97 28.69
N LEU A 137 -86.07 -29.10 29.27
CA LEU A 137 -87.35 -29.78 29.05
C LEU A 137 -88.55 -29.04 29.66
N GLY A 138 -88.35 -28.26 30.73
CA GLY A 138 -89.34 -27.39 31.37
C GLY A 138 -89.61 -26.08 30.61
N SER A 139 -89.19 -25.98 29.35
CA SER A 139 -89.47 -24.84 28.47
C SER A 139 -90.94 -24.83 28.02
N LYS A 140 -91.51 -23.64 27.80
CA LYS A 140 -92.95 -23.47 27.53
C LYS A 140 -93.34 -23.81 26.09
N SER A 141 -92.36 -24.05 25.22
CA SER A 141 -92.57 -24.43 23.82
C SER A 141 -91.33 -25.14 23.25
N PHE A 142 -91.53 -25.97 22.22
CA PHE A 142 -90.43 -26.65 21.52
C PHE A 142 -89.42 -25.67 20.88
N GLY A 143 -89.84 -24.47 20.48
CA GLY A 143 -88.91 -23.43 20.01
C GLY A 143 -88.02 -22.87 21.12
N GLU A 144 -88.55 -22.74 22.34
CA GLU A 144 -87.78 -22.31 23.50
C GLU A 144 -86.78 -23.39 23.97
N PHE A 145 -87.14 -24.68 23.89
CA PHE A 145 -86.24 -25.82 24.08
C PHE A 145 -84.99 -25.71 23.18
N VAL A 146 -85.20 -25.62 21.86
CA VAL A 146 -84.12 -25.59 20.86
C VAL A 146 -83.21 -24.39 21.07
N ASN A 147 -83.79 -23.21 21.35
CA ASN A 147 -83.02 -22.00 21.62
C ASN A 147 -82.15 -22.11 22.89
N ARG A 148 -82.63 -22.76 23.96
CA ARG A 148 -81.84 -22.98 25.19
C ARG A 148 -80.68 -23.96 24.96
N VAL A 149 -80.91 -25.08 24.28
CA VAL A 149 -79.82 -26.04 23.93
C VAL A 149 -78.76 -25.36 23.06
N GLY A 150 -79.19 -24.64 22.02
CA GLY A 150 -78.29 -23.90 21.14
C GLY A 150 -77.43 -22.89 21.90
N ALA A 151 -78.04 -22.08 22.77
CA ALA A 151 -77.32 -21.09 23.56
C ALA A 151 -76.25 -21.71 24.49
N VAL A 152 -76.55 -22.83 25.14
CA VAL A 152 -75.59 -23.54 26.02
C VAL A 152 -74.43 -24.11 25.21
N ALA A 153 -74.73 -24.76 24.08
CA ALA A 153 -73.70 -25.28 23.17
C ALA A 153 -72.79 -24.16 22.66
N THR A 154 -73.36 -23.04 22.20
CA THR A 154 -72.59 -21.86 21.75
C THR A 154 -71.71 -21.27 22.84
N ILE A 155 -72.15 -21.25 24.10
CA ILE A 155 -71.34 -20.74 25.23
C ILE A 155 -70.14 -21.66 25.50
N VAL A 156 -70.35 -22.98 25.54
CA VAL A 156 -69.27 -23.95 25.79
C VAL A 156 -68.27 -23.96 24.64
N GLU A 157 -68.74 -23.93 23.39
CA GLU A 157 -67.91 -23.87 22.19
C GLU A 157 -67.09 -22.57 22.14
N ALA A 158 -67.70 -21.41 22.41
CA ALA A 158 -67.00 -20.13 22.48
C ALA A 158 -65.95 -20.10 23.60
N ASP A 159 -66.21 -20.73 24.74
CA ASP A 159 -65.25 -20.78 25.85
C ASP A 159 -64.06 -21.71 25.55
N GLN A 160 -64.28 -22.87 24.92
CA GLN A 160 -63.20 -23.73 24.44
C GLN A 160 -62.38 -23.04 23.33
N GLN A 161 -63.05 -22.37 22.39
CA GLN A 161 -62.41 -21.61 21.33
C GLN A 161 -61.52 -20.50 21.89
N ILE A 162 -62.04 -19.67 22.81
CA ILE A 162 -61.27 -18.58 23.40
C ILE A 162 -60.08 -19.09 24.23
N LEU A 163 -60.20 -20.23 24.93
CA LEU A 163 -59.05 -20.81 25.64
C LEU A 163 -57.97 -21.29 24.65
N SER A 164 -58.38 -22.02 23.62
CA SER A 164 -57.49 -22.54 22.56
C SER A 164 -56.77 -21.41 21.79
N GLU A 165 -57.49 -20.33 21.46
CA GLU A 165 -56.91 -19.12 20.85
C GLU A 165 -55.88 -18.46 21.79
N GLN A 166 -56.14 -18.41 23.10
CA GLN A 166 -55.20 -17.83 24.06
C GLN A 166 -53.95 -18.70 24.30
N GLU A 167 -54.08 -20.01 24.32
CA GLU A 167 -52.94 -20.94 24.36
C GLU A 167 -52.10 -20.84 23.09
N ALA A 168 -52.73 -20.72 21.91
CA ALA A 168 -52.05 -20.51 20.64
C ALA A 168 -51.31 -19.17 20.59
N ASP A 169 -51.98 -18.06 20.99
CA ASP A 169 -51.37 -16.74 21.13
C ASP A 169 -50.13 -16.80 22.06
N LYS A 170 -50.22 -17.51 23.18
CA LYS A 170 -49.12 -17.66 24.14
C LYS A 170 -47.95 -18.40 23.50
N ALA A 171 -48.20 -19.55 22.89
CA ALA A 171 -47.18 -20.34 22.23
C ALA A 171 -46.49 -19.55 21.10
N ASP A 172 -47.22 -18.69 20.38
CA ASP A 172 -46.65 -17.84 19.33
C ASP A 172 -45.87 -16.63 19.88
N LEU A 173 -46.27 -16.05 21.01
CA LEU A 173 -45.47 -15.06 21.72
C LEU A 173 -44.18 -15.66 22.31
N GLU A 174 -44.23 -16.87 22.88
CA GLU A 174 -43.04 -17.58 23.37
C GLU A 174 -42.05 -17.90 22.24
N LYS A 175 -42.54 -18.38 21.07
CA LYS A 175 -41.72 -18.56 19.86
C LYS A 175 -41.08 -17.24 19.41
N LYS A 176 -41.83 -16.14 19.42
CA LYS A 176 -41.31 -14.80 19.11
C LYS A 176 -40.23 -14.38 20.11
N GLN A 177 -40.46 -14.55 21.41
CA GLN A 177 -39.47 -14.25 22.44
C GLN A 177 -38.18 -15.04 22.22
N ALA A 178 -38.26 -16.36 22.05
CA ALA A 178 -37.07 -17.20 21.81
C ALA A 178 -36.30 -16.80 20.54
N SER A 179 -37.02 -16.41 19.47
CA SER A 179 -36.41 -15.89 18.24
C SER A 179 -35.68 -14.56 18.47
N VAL A 180 -36.28 -13.63 19.21
CA VAL A 180 -35.70 -12.31 19.52
C VAL A 180 -34.53 -12.44 20.53
N GLU A 181 -34.61 -13.36 21.50
CA GLU A 181 -33.49 -13.68 22.40
C GLU A 181 -32.31 -14.31 21.64
N LYS A 182 -32.56 -15.16 20.64
CA LYS A 182 -31.53 -15.65 19.72
C LYS A 182 -30.93 -14.52 18.87
N LYS A 183 -31.75 -13.57 18.39
CA LYS A 183 -31.25 -12.36 17.70
C LYS A 183 -30.34 -11.54 18.63
N LEU A 184 -30.72 -11.37 19.89
CA LEU A 184 -29.94 -10.64 20.88
C LEU A 184 -28.56 -11.27 21.13
N GLN A 185 -28.47 -12.60 21.23
CA GLN A 185 -27.19 -13.30 21.35
C GLN A 185 -26.30 -13.04 20.13
N ASN A 186 -26.83 -13.25 18.91
CA ASN A 186 -26.09 -12.98 17.68
C ASN A 186 -25.57 -11.52 17.59
N LEU A 187 -26.36 -10.54 18.07
CA LEU A 187 -25.95 -9.14 18.11
C LEU A 187 -24.85 -8.87 19.15
N LYS A 188 -24.86 -9.56 20.31
CA LYS A 188 -23.81 -9.46 21.33
C LYS A 188 -22.51 -10.12 20.88
N ASP A 189 -22.60 -11.27 20.21
CA ASP A 189 -21.44 -11.92 19.57
C ASP A 189 -20.83 -11.00 18.49
N MET A 190 -21.67 -10.38 17.65
CA MET A 190 -21.23 -9.38 16.66
C MET A 190 -20.58 -8.15 17.32
N GLU A 191 -21.12 -7.64 18.43
CA GLU A 191 -20.50 -6.52 19.16
C GLU A 191 -19.11 -6.88 19.71
N LEU A 192 -18.92 -8.14 20.15
CA LEU A 192 -17.61 -8.65 20.59
C LEU A 192 -16.64 -8.82 19.42
N GLU A 193 -17.10 -9.36 18.28
CA GLU A 193 -16.29 -9.50 17.06
C GLU A 193 -15.83 -8.13 16.53
N LEU A 194 -16.73 -7.14 16.45
CA LEU A 194 -16.41 -5.78 16.02
C LEU A 194 -15.42 -5.08 16.99
N LYS A 195 -15.53 -5.30 18.30
CA LYS A 195 -14.54 -4.80 19.28
C LYS A 195 -13.17 -5.47 19.11
N GLY A 196 -13.14 -6.78 18.88
CA GLY A 196 -11.91 -7.51 18.59
C GLY A 196 -11.24 -6.99 17.31
N MET A 197 -12.04 -6.75 16.28
CA MET A 197 -11.59 -6.13 15.03
C MET A 197 -11.06 -4.71 15.24
N GLN A 198 -11.71 -3.88 16.06
CA GLN A 198 -11.22 -2.54 16.39
C GLN A 198 -9.80 -2.60 17.00
N SER A 199 -9.59 -3.48 18.00
CA SER A 199 -8.28 -3.65 18.64
C SER A 199 -7.21 -4.09 17.64
N GLN A 200 -7.53 -5.06 16.75
CA GLN A 200 -6.59 -5.51 15.73
C GLN A 200 -6.23 -4.43 14.70
N ILE A 201 -7.19 -3.57 14.34
CA ILE A 201 -6.95 -2.44 13.43
C ILE A 201 -6.10 -1.36 14.14
N GLU A 202 -6.30 -1.15 15.43
CA GLU A 202 -5.50 -0.22 16.25
C GLU A 202 -4.05 -0.71 16.42
N ASP A 203 -3.84 -1.99 16.74
CA ASP A 203 -2.51 -2.63 16.77
C ASP A 203 -1.77 -2.47 15.43
N GLN A 204 -2.46 -2.72 14.30
CA GLN A 204 -1.91 -2.53 12.96
C GLN A 204 -1.59 -1.07 12.64
N LYS A 205 -2.35 -0.12 13.19
CA LYS A 205 -2.08 1.31 13.05
C LYS A 205 -0.79 1.68 13.78
N GLU A 206 -0.63 1.23 15.02
CA GLU A 206 0.58 1.50 15.81
C GLU A 206 1.84 0.92 15.14
N GLU A 207 1.78 -0.33 14.67
CA GLU A 207 2.90 -0.95 13.94
C GLU A 207 3.29 -0.16 12.68
N MET A 208 2.29 0.30 11.89
CA MET A 208 2.52 1.11 10.70
C MET A 208 3.11 2.50 11.02
N VAL A 209 2.66 3.14 12.10
CA VAL A 209 3.22 4.42 12.57
C VAL A 209 4.66 4.25 13.05
N GLU A 210 4.97 3.18 13.78
CA GLU A 210 6.33 2.89 14.25
C GLU A 210 7.27 2.55 13.08
N MET A 211 6.80 1.77 12.08
CA MET A 211 7.55 1.51 10.85
C MET A 211 7.80 2.78 10.03
N LYS A 212 6.81 3.67 9.93
CA LYS A 212 6.98 4.97 9.27
C LYS A 212 8.06 5.81 9.96
N ALA A 213 8.02 5.94 11.29
CA ALA A 213 9.03 6.68 12.06
C ALA A 213 10.44 6.07 11.91
N LYS A 214 10.55 4.73 11.86
CA LYS A 214 11.81 4.03 11.56
C LYS A 214 12.31 4.31 10.14
N SER A 215 11.41 4.48 9.16
CA SER A 215 11.76 4.83 7.78
C SER A 215 12.22 6.30 7.66
N GLU A 216 11.52 7.23 8.31
CA GLU A 216 11.91 8.65 8.38
C GLU A 216 13.30 8.83 9.01
N LYS A 217 13.62 8.06 10.07
CA LYS A 217 14.96 8.05 10.66
C LYS A 217 16.04 7.58 9.68
N LYS A 218 15.79 6.51 8.93
CA LYS A 218 16.73 6.00 7.90
C LYS A 218 16.90 7.00 6.75
N GLU A 219 15.84 7.70 6.36
CA GLU A 219 15.90 8.73 5.34
C GLU A 219 16.81 9.87 5.79
N SER A 220 16.63 10.37 7.01
CA SER A 220 17.50 11.41 7.59
C SER A 220 18.96 10.96 7.71
N GLU A 221 19.22 9.70 8.10
CA GLU A 221 20.56 9.11 8.12
C GLU A 221 21.18 9.03 6.71
N ALA A 222 20.39 8.66 5.69
CA ALA A 222 20.82 8.59 4.30
C ALA A 222 21.05 9.99 3.67
N GLU A 223 20.22 10.98 3.98
CA GLU A 223 20.41 12.37 3.56
C GLU A 223 21.67 12.98 4.18
N ALA A 224 21.93 12.73 5.46
CA ALA A 224 23.17 13.16 6.13
C ALA A 224 24.41 12.49 5.53
N LEU A 225 24.35 11.18 5.22
CA LEU A 225 25.43 10.47 4.52
C LEU A 225 25.67 11.05 3.13
N LYS A 226 24.61 11.29 2.36
CA LYS A 226 24.69 11.90 1.03
C LYS A 226 25.39 13.27 1.09
N GLN A 227 24.98 14.13 2.01
CA GLN A 227 25.59 15.45 2.19
C GLN A 227 27.08 15.35 2.59
N ALA A 228 27.47 14.38 3.42
CA ALA A 228 28.86 14.15 3.77
C ALA A 228 29.71 13.70 2.56
N LEU A 229 29.14 12.88 1.68
CA LEU A 229 29.77 12.45 0.43
C LEU A 229 29.90 13.60 -0.58
N GLU A 230 28.85 14.42 -0.76
CA GLU A 230 28.87 15.62 -1.61
C GLU A 230 29.96 16.62 -1.16
N ASN A 231 30.05 16.88 0.16
CA ASN A 231 31.12 17.72 0.72
C ASN A 231 32.52 17.15 0.48
N LYS A 232 32.67 15.81 0.56
CA LYS A 232 33.94 15.13 0.30
C LYS A 232 34.33 15.23 -1.18
N ASP A 233 33.39 15.02 -2.09
CA ASP A 233 33.63 15.14 -3.54
C ASP A 233 34.05 16.57 -3.94
N ALA A 234 33.34 17.58 -3.42
CA ALA A 234 33.69 18.98 -3.62
C ALA A 234 35.10 19.32 -3.09
N GLY A 235 35.50 18.75 -1.95
CA GLY A 235 36.85 18.89 -1.41
C GLY A 235 37.92 18.24 -2.29
N LEU A 236 37.64 17.07 -2.88
CA LEU A 236 38.55 16.42 -3.83
C LEU A 236 38.66 17.19 -5.15
N GLU A 237 37.58 17.78 -5.67
CA GLU A 237 37.67 18.61 -6.88
C GLU A 237 38.46 19.89 -6.64
N ALA A 238 38.29 20.54 -5.48
CA ALA A 238 39.13 21.67 -5.09
C ALA A 238 40.63 21.29 -4.99
N GLN A 239 40.93 20.08 -4.50
CA GLN A 239 42.29 19.54 -4.48
C GLN A 239 42.83 19.29 -5.90
N ILE A 240 42.06 18.67 -6.79
CA ILE A 240 42.44 18.49 -8.21
C ILE A 240 42.70 19.85 -8.87
N ALA A 241 41.83 20.85 -8.67
CA ALA A 241 41.99 22.19 -9.24
C ALA A 241 43.29 22.85 -8.78
N SER A 242 43.61 22.77 -7.48
CA SER A 242 44.87 23.26 -6.91
C SER A 242 46.10 22.53 -7.48
N ILE A 243 46.05 21.21 -7.64
CA ILE A 243 47.16 20.46 -8.26
C ILE A 243 47.35 20.87 -9.73
N ARG A 244 46.26 21.02 -10.50
CA ARG A 244 46.31 21.49 -11.91
C ARG A 244 46.93 22.89 -12.00
N GLU A 245 46.56 23.83 -11.13
CA GLU A 245 47.15 25.17 -11.08
C GLU A 245 48.66 25.13 -10.76
N ASN A 246 49.06 24.29 -9.80
CA ASN A 246 50.46 24.08 -9.41
C ASN A 246 51.29 23.28 -10.43
N ILE A 247 50.65 22.57 -11.37
CA ILE A 247 51.31 22.02 -12.56
C ILE A 247 51.55 23.14 -13.56
N LYS A 248 50.51 23.90 -13.93
CA LYS A 248 50.58 25.00 -14.90
C LYS A 248 51.67 26.03 -14.55
N LYS A 249 51.72 26.50 -13.29
CA LYS A 249 52.75 27.44 -12.82
C LYS A 249 54.18 26.87 -12.90
N GLU A 250 54.34 25.56 -12.69
CA GLU A 250 55.64 24.89 -12.77
C GLU A 250 56.08 24.68 -14.23
N GLU A 251 55.14 24.43 -15.14
CA GLU A 251 55.39 24.36 -16.58
C GLU A 251 55.76 25.74 -17.15
N GLU A 252 55.03 26.80 -16.77
CA GLU A 252 55.34 28.19 -17.13
C GLU A 252 56.74 28.60 -16.63
N ARG A 253 57.10 28.25 -15.38
CA ARG A 253 58.43 28.51 -14.82
C ARG A 253 59.54 27.80 -15.60
N LYS A 254 59.36 26.52 -15.93
CA LYS A 254 60.33 25.74 -16.73
C LYS A 254 60.46 26.24 -18.16
N ALA A 255 59.37 26.70 -18.77
CA ALA A 255 59.40 27.28 -20.10
C ALA A 255 60.18 28.61 -20.12
N ALA A 256 59.99 29.46 -19.11
CA ALA A 256 60.77 30.70 -18.95
C ALA A 256 62.26 30.42 -18.71
N GLU A 257 62.59 29.52 -17.77
CA GLU A 257 63.98 29.12 -17.48
C GLU A 257 64.70 28.56 -18.72
N LYS A 258 63.99 27.75 -19.52
CA LYS A 258 64.52 27.25 -20.79
C LYS A 258 64.72 28.38 -21.81
N ALA A 259 63.78 29.31 -21.94
CA ALA A 259 63.89 30.44 -22.86
C ALA A 259 65.06 31.38 -22.51
N ASP A 260 65.34 31.60 -21.21
CA ASP A 260 66.50 32.36 -20.76
C ASP A 260 67.83 31.62 -21.01
N LEU A 261 67.87 30.29 -20.83
CA LEU A 261 69.02 29.46 -21.21
C LEU A 261 69.29 29.49 -22.72
N ASP A 262 68.24 29.33 -23.54
CA ASP A 262 68.34 29.37 -25.00
C ASP A 262 68.79 30.77 -25.49
N ARG A 263 68.36 31.85 -24.80
CA ARG A 263 68.82 33.23 -25.07
C ARG A 263 70.28 33.45 -24.68
N ALA A 264 70.71 32.98 -23.51
CA ALA A 264 72.11 33.08 -23.08
C ALA A 264 73.05 32.31 -24.02
N ALA A 265 72.63 31.15 -24.53
CA ALA A 265 73.40 30.38 -25.52
C ALA A 265 73.59 31.12 -26.86
N GLN A 266 72.60 31.90 -27.29
CA GLN A 266 72.69 32.71 -28.53
C GLN A 266 73.61 33.92 -28.40
N GLU A 267 73.66 34.58 -27.23
CA GLU A 267 74.59 35.69 -27.00
C GLU A 267 76.06 35.23 -26.98
N VAL A 268 76.36 34.10 -26.34
CA VAL A 268 77.74 33.55 -26.31
C VAL A 268 78.23 33.23 -27.73
N ASN A 269 77.39 32.64 -28.58
CA ASN A 269 77.77 32.25 -29.94
C ASN A 269 77.94 33.46 -30.89
N SER A 270 77.31 34.59 -30.56
CA SER A 270 77.41 35.85 -31.32
C SER A 270 78.66 36.67 -30.97
N SER A 271 79.33 36.36 -29.87
CA SER A 271 80.60 36.98 -29.44
C SER A 271 81.87 36.33 -30.04
N SER A 272 81.71 35.33 -30.91
CA SER A 272 82.81 34.58 -31.57
C SER A 272 83.08 34.97 -33.04
N ASP A 273 82.32 35.92 -33.60
CA ASP A 273 82.31 36.21 -35.06
C ASP A 273 82.89 37.60 -35.43
N GLU A 274 83.86 38.10 -34.65
CA GLU A 274 84.58 39.37 -34.92
C GLU A 274 86.04 39.15 -35.34
N SER A 275 86.36 38.06 -36.09
CA SER A 275 87.73 37.84 -36.59
C SER A 275 87.87 36.95 -37.84
N SER A 276 87.22 37.28 -38.96
CA SER A 276 87.87 37.19 -40.30
C SER A 276 87.05 37.86 -41.40
N LYS A 277 87.70 38.69 -42.24
CA LYS A 277 87.08 39.34 -43.40
C LYS A 277 88.09 39.44 -44.56
N GLY A 278 87.69 38.96 -45.73
CA GLY A 278 88.43 38.98 -47.01
C GLY A 278 87.83 37.91 -47.94
N GLU A 279 87.01 38.28 -48.93
CA GLU A 279 87.41 38.48 -50.34
C GLU A 279 88.00 37.22 -51.01
N SER A 280 87.56 36.75 -52.18
CA SER A 280 86.57 37.26 -53.15
C SER A 280 86.22 36.20 -54.23
N SER A 281 85.39 36.59 -55.23
CA SER A 281 85.27 36.03 -56.61
C SER A 281 84.20 34.96 -56.97
N SER A 282 83.14 35.46 -57.63
CA SER A 282 82.58 35.06 -58.95
C SER A 282 82.07 33.62 -59.28
N SER A 283 80.75 33.56 -59.57
CA SER A 283 80.05 32.91 -60.73
C SER A 283 80.40 31.46 -61.15
N SER A 284 79.48 30.53 -61.44
CA SER A 284 78.30 30.67 -62.33
C SER A 284 77.39 29.41 -62.34
N THR A 285 76.08 29.58 -62.59
CA THR A 285 75.11 28.69 -63.33
C THR A 285 75.34 27.16 -63.34
N SER A 286 74.40 26.25 -63.01
CA SER A 286 72.92 26.22 -63.16
C SER A 286 72.34 25.03 -62.31
N ASN A 287 71.10 24.50 -62.37
CA ASN A 287 70.01 24.57 -63.37
C ASN A 287 68.58 24.35 -62.78
N ALA A 288 67.61 24.11 -63.69
CA ALA A 288 66.15 24.16 -63.59
C ALA A 288 65.36 22.89 -63.20
N GLY A 289 64.06 23.09 -62.90
CA GLY A 289 62.99 22.08 -62.75
C GLY A 289 61.91 22.54 -61.73
N SER A 290 60.94 23.40 -62.07
CA SER A 290 59.63 23.09 -62.72
C SER A 290 58.67 22.27 -61.83
N SER A 291 57.37 22.59 -61.64
CA SER A 291 56.52 23.78 -61.93
C SER A 291 55.11 23.60 -61.33
N SER A 292 54.30 24.68 -61.24
CA SER A 292 52.79 24.73 -61.29
C SER A 292 51.95 23.88 -60.30
N SER A 293 51.01 24.40 -59.51
CA SER A 293 49.68 24.98 -59.88
C SER A 293 48.84 24.06 -60.79
N SER A 294 47.50 23.93 -60.69
CA SER A 294 46.46 24.94 -60.41
C SER A 294 45.11 24.31 -59.94
N LYS A 295 43.95 24.88 -60.32
CA LYS A 295 42.64 24.80 -59.61
C LYS A 295 41.46 24.44 -60.56
N GLU A 296 40.46 23.70 -60.06
CA GLU A 296 39.06 23.60 -60.61
C GLU A 296 38.87 22.94 -62.01
N PRO A 297 37.64 22.69 -62.58
CA PRO A 297 36.24 22.90 -62.11
C PRO A 297 35.20 21.76 -62.43
N ALA A 298 33.91 22.06 -62.17
CA ALA A 298 32.72 21.81 -63.03
C ALA A 298 31.88 20.49 -62.98
N SER A 299 30.72 20.55 -63.67
CA SER A 299 29.43 19.88 -63.39
C SER A 299 28.72 19.28 -64.62
N SER A 300 27.88 18.25 -64.42
CA SER A 300 26.71 17.84 -65.24
C SER A 300 25.91 16.77 -64.44
N SER A 301 24.58 16.62 -64.38
CA SER A 301 23.37 16.94 -65.19
C SER A 301 22.82 15.78 -66.04
N ASP A 302 21.53 15.44 -65.82
CA ASP A 302 20.63 14.54 -66.60
C ASP A 302 20.91 13.01 -66.60
N SER A 303 19.94 12.10 -66.78
CA SER A 303 18.45 12.21 -66.88
C SER A 303 17.75 10.85 -66.61
N SER A 304 16.49 10.87 -66.10
CA SER A 304 15.33 10.00 -66.46
C SER A 304 15.44 8.43 -66.38
N LYS A 305 14.39 7.58 -66.34
CA LYS A 305 12.90 7.67 -66.31
C LYS A 305 12.27 6.31 -65.87
N SER A 306 10.97 6.30 -65.49
CA SER A 306 10.00 5.17 -65.64
C SER A 306 10.08 3.99 -64.63
N SER A 307 8.99 3.37 -64.13
CA SER A 307 7.55 3.71 -64.08
C SER A 307 6.74 2.73 -63.20
N SER A 308 5.75 3.29 -62.46
CA SER A 308 4.37 2.82 -62.24
C SER A 308 3.98 1.39 -61.79
N ALA A 309 3.16 1.35 -60.72
CA ALA A 309 2.02 0.45 -60.44
C ALA A 309 2.31 -1.08 -60.23
N ASP A 310 1.50 -1.86 -59.50
CA ASP A 310 0.12 -1.65 -59.04
C ASP A 310 -0.19 -2.37 -57.68
N LYS A 311 -1.37 -2.13 -57.12
CA LYS A 311 -2.00 -2.82 -55.97
C LYS A 311 -2.98 -3.90 -56.54
N PRO A 312 -3.93 -4.50 -55.78
CA PRO A 312 -3.96 -5.03 -54.41
C PRO A 312 -4.32 -6.54 -54.35
N ALA A 313 -4.31 -7.16 -53.16
CA ALA A 313 -5.39 -8.07 -52.68
C ALA A 313 -5.14 -8.52 -51.23
N ALA A 314 -6.18 -8.94 -50.53
CA ALA A 314 -6.16 -9.33 -49.11
C ALA A 314 -6.57 -10.79 -48.89
N SER A 315 -6.17 -11.39 -47.77
CA SER A 315 -6.92 -12.48 -47.12
C SER A 315 -6.52 -12.70 -45.65
N LYS A 316 -7.47 -13.20 -44.86
CA LYS A 316 -7.43 -13.53 -43.42
C LYS A 316 -7.71 -15.04 -43.29
N PRO A 317 -7.10 -15.78 -42.35
CA PRO A 317 -7.83 -16.35 -41.18
C PRO A 317 -7.01 -16.16 -39.87
N ALA A 318 -7.54 -16.00 -38.65
CA ALA A 318 -8.59 -16.67 -37.87
C ALA A 318 -8.13 -17.87 -37.00
N ALA A 319 -7.96 -17.57 -35.70
CA ALA A 319 -8.29 -18.37 -34.50
C ALA A 319 -7.52 -19.64 -34.03
N SER A 320 -7.16 -19.57 -32.73
CA SER A 320 -7.10 -20.60 -31.67
C SER A 320 -6.16 -21.82 -31.72
N LYS A 321 -5.31 -21.94 -30.68
CA LYS A 321 -5.58 -22.91 -29.58
C LYS A 321 -4.76 -22.64 -28.29
N THR A 322 -5.24 -23.25 -27.22
CA THR A 322 -4.71 -23.35 -25.85
C THR A 322 -3.44 -24.20 -25.74
N GLU A 323 -2.56 -23.92 -24.76
CA GLU A 323 -2.10 -24.98 -23.82
C GLU A 323 -1.50 -24.43 -22.51
N ASN A 324 -1.25 -25.33 -21.56
CA ASN A 324 -1.11 -25.09 -20.12
C ASN A 324 0.11 -25.85 -19.55
N VAL A 325 1.10 -25.16 -18.95
CA VAL A 325 2.12 -25.77 -18.07
C VAL A 325 2.58 -24.81 -16.94
N SER A 326 2.19 -25.18 -15.72
CA SER A 326 2.95 -25.23 -14.45
C SER A 326 3.83 -24.08 -13.88
N LYS A 327 3.41 -23.69 -12.67
CA LYS A 327 4.07 -23.02 -11.52
C LYS A 327 5.58 -23.33 -11.27
N PRO A 328 6.30 -22.44 -10.55
CA PRO A 328 6.35 -22.55 -9.07
C PRO A 328 6.03 -21.22 -8.33
N SER A 329 5.06 -21.20 -7.43
CA SER A 329 5.26 -21.21 -5.97
C SER A 329 5.83 -19.91 -5.37
N SER A 330 4.98 -18.87 -5.31
CA SER A 330 5.13 -17.74 -4.39
C SER A 330 4.12 -17.85 -3.24
N ALA A 331 4.46 -17.27 -2.08
CA ALA A 331 3.83 -17.57 -0.80
C ALA A 331 2.45 -16.91 -0.58
N ASN A 332 1.64 -17.56 0.25
CA ASN A 332 0.30 -17.16 0.63
C ASN A 332 0.30 -15.88 1.50
N THR A 333 -0.23 -14.77 0.97
CA THR A 333 -0.59 -13.55 1.72
C THR A 333 -2.04 -13.11 1.47
N GLY A 334 -2.88 -13.97 0.88
CA GLY A 334 -4.26 -13.65 0.51
C GLY A 334 -5.31 -13.90 1.59
N SER A 335 -4.96 -14.55 2.70
CA SER A 335 -5.95 -15.11 3.64
C SER A 335 -6.58 -14.10 4.62
N ALA A 336 -6.12 -12.85 4.68
CA ALA A 336 -6.63 -11.84 5.62
C ALA A 336 -7.74 -10.95 5.06
N ILE A 337 -7.88 -10.84 3.73
CA ILE A 337 -8.86 -9.96 3.07
C ILE A 337 -10.22 -10.65 2.86
N THR A 338 -10.27 -11.99 2.94
CA THR A 338 -11.48 -12.79 2.64
C THR A 338 -12.46 -12.93 3.81
N ALA A 339 -12.10 -12.52 5.04
CA ALA A 339 -12.99 -12.61 6.20
C ALA A 339 -14.19 -11.63 6.15
N GLY A 340 -14.02 -10.44 5.56
CA GLY A 340 -15.06 -9.40 5.53
C GLY A 340 -16.23 -9.65 4.56
N TYR A 341 -16.09 -10.57 3.61
CA TYR A 341 -17.09 -10.77 2.54
C TYR A 341 -18.29 -11.64 2.92
N LYS A 342 -18.42 -12.06 4.20
CA LYS A 342 -19.55 -12.87 4.65
C LYS A 342 -20.83 -12.07 4.98
N TYR A 343 -20.70 -10.74 5.16
CA TYR A 343 -21.82 -9.86 5.54
C TYR A 343 -22.11 -8.73 4.55
N ILE A 344 -21.25 -8.51 3.55
CA ILE A 344 -21.53 -7.57 2.46
C ILE A 344 -22.33 -8.32 1.39
N GLY A 345 -23.65 -8.29 1.55
CA GLY A 345 -24.59 -8.84 0.57
C GLY A 345 -24.47 -8.13 -0.77
N ASN A 346 -24.49 -8.91 -1.85
CA ASN A 346 -24.53 -8.44 -3.22
C ASN A 346 -25.83 -7.67 -3.48
N SER A 347 -25.73 -6.41 -3.92
CA SER A 347 -26.82 -5.57 -4.45
C SER A 347 -26.30 -4.77 -5.62
#